data_AF-A0A2S9QR96-F1
#
_entry.id   AF-A0A2S9QR96-F1
#
_cell.length_a   1.000
_cell.length_b   1.000
_cell.length_c   1.000
_cell.angle_alpha   90.00
_cell.angle_beta   90.00
_cell.angle_gamma   90.00
#
_symmetry.space_group_name_H-M   'P 1'
#
loop_
_entity.id
_entity.type
_entity.pdbx_description
1 polymer ?
#
loop_
_entity_poly.entity_id
_entity_poly.type
_entity_poly.pdbx_seq_one_letter_code
_entity_poly.pdbx_strand_id
1 'polypeptide(L)'
;MSAEAATDLAADPAVAPAVVLIAVDEALATLERSPLSRKRAMLLALLIDRAIDEVPAGDPLARCRHLVRGALGEVLRLAALHEQGPRLVLDTVPVEDPESLSEADYMVSVYCGGMAPRVRFAWPDGRREDALPLLRSAAAALRAVLAESR
;
A
#
# COMPACT_ATOMS: atom_id res chain seq x y z
N MET A 1 -4.57 35.97 -27.63
CA MET A 1 -3.30 35.82 -26.89
C MET A 1 -3.64 35.77 -25.41
N SER A 2 -2.92 34.92 -24.66
CA SER A 2 -3.06 34.61 -23.22
C SER A 2 -3.92 33.37 -22.90
N ALA A 3 -3.36 32.20 -23.23
CA ALA A 3 -3.72 30.88 -22.69
C ALA A 3 -2.48 30.20 -22.04
N GLU A 4 -1.50 30.99 -21.58
CA GLU A 4 -0.18 30.50 -21.17
C GLU A 4 0.01 30.48 -19.64
N ALA A 5 -0.92 31.04 -18.87
CA ALA A 5 -0.78 31.20 -17.41
C ALA A 5 -1.33 30.02 -16.57
N ALA A 6 -1.96 29.02 -17.18
CA ALA A 6 -2.58 27.91 -16.45
C ALA A 6 -1.70 26.65 -16.35
N THR A 7 -0.56 26.61 -17.05
CA THR A 7 0.29 25.42 -17.14
C THR A 7 1.43 25.42 -16.10
N ASP A 8 1.65 26.54 -15.41
CA ASP A 8 2.85 26.75 -14.57
C ASP A 8 2.68 26.27 -13.11
N LEU A 9 1.46 25.96 -12.67
CA LEU A 9 1.22 25.47 -11.31
C LEU A 9 1.63 23.99 -11.12
N ALA A 10 1.89 23.27 -12.21
CA ALA A 10 2.36 21.88 -12.19
C ALA A 10 3.90 21.76 -12.16
N ALA A 11 4.63 22.88 -12.22
CA ALA A 11 6.09 22.92 -12.32
C ALA A 11 6.80 23.24 -11.00
N ASP A 12 6.07 23.41 -9.89
CA ASP A 12 6.69 23.55 -8.57
C ASP A 12 7.10 22.16 -8.04
N PRO A 13 8.41 21.87 -7.91
CA PRO A 13 8.89 20.58 -7.42
C PRO A 13 8.43 20.26 -5.99
N ALA A 14 7.93 21.24 -5.24
CA ALA A 14 7.36 21.03 -3.91
C ALA A 14 5.89 20.55 -3.92
N VAL A 15 5.16 20.73 -5.03
CA VAL A 15 3.73 20.38 -5.13
C VAL A 15 3.52 18.90 -5.45
N ALA A 16 4.39 18.32 -6.29
CA ALA A 16 4.35 16.91 -6.67
C ALA A 16 4.34 15.92 -5.47
N PRO A 17 5.24 16.03 -4.48
CA PRO A 17 5.25 15.11 -3.33
C PRO A 17 3.98 15.20 -2.46
N ALA A 18 3.40 16.40 -2.32
CA ALA A 18 2.18 16.60 -1.56
C ALA A 18 0.97 15.93 -2.22
N VAL A 19 0.86 16.03 -3.55
CA VAL A 19 -0.23 15.41 -4.32
C VAL A 19 -0.17 13.88 -4.23
N VAL A 20 1.01 13.28 -4.28
CA VAL A 20 1.15 11.83 -4.21
C VAL A 20 0.78 11.29 -2.83
N LEU A 21 1.16 11.97 -1.74
CA LEU A 21 0.76 11.56 -0.39
C LEU A 21 -0.77 11.61 -0.18
N ILE A 22 -1.44 12.65 -0.71
CA ILE A 22 -2.90 12.72 -0.69
C ILE A 22 -3.51 11.52 -1.42
N ALA A 23 -2.97 11.15 -2.59
CA ALA A 23 -3.44 9.99 -3.34
C ALA A 23 -3.22 8.66 -2.58
N VAL A 24 -2.11 8.52 -1.85
CA VAL A 24 -1.86 7.35 -0.98
C VAL A 24 -2.90 7.28 0.14
N ASP A 25 -3.21 8.41 0.79
CA ASP A 25 -4.21 8.48 1.87
C ASP A 25 -5.62 8.13 1.37
N GLU A 26 -6.03 8.68 0.23
CA GLU A 26 -7.31 8.39 -0.40
C GLU A 26 -7.42 6.92 -0.82
N ALA A 27 -6.35 6.37 -1.40
CA ALA A 27 -6.30 4.97 -1.80
C ALA A 27 -6.38 4.03 -0.58
N LEU A 28 -5.69 4.36 0.51
CA LEU A 28 -5.78 3.61 1.77
C LEU A 28 -7.19 3.63 2.35
N ALA A 29 -7.81 4.82 2.47
CA ALA A 29 -9.18 4.95 2.96
C ALA A 29 -10.20 4.21 2.06
N THR A 30 -9.92 4.13 0.75
CA THR A 30 -10.74 3.39 -0.22
C THR A 30 -10.54 1.89 -0.11
N LEU A 31 -9.34 1.42 0.23
CA LEU A 31 -9.07 0.02 0.51
C LEU A 31 -9.68 -0.42 1.85
N GLU A 32 -9.62 0.41 2.88
CA GLU A 32 -10.25 0.14 4.19
C GLU A 32 -11.77 -0.07 4.07
N ARG A 33 -12.42 0.66 3.17
CA ARG A 33 -13.86 0.47 2.85
C ARG A 33 -14.14 -0.74 1.96
N SER A 34 -13.13 -1.38 1.37
CA SER A 34 -13.30 -2.56 0.52
C SER A 34 -12.06 -3.47 0.57
N PRO A 35 -11.80 -4.10 1.73
CA PRO A 35 -10.55 -4.80 2.02
C PRO A 35 -10.32 -6.04 1.14
N LEU A 36 -11.37 -6.53 0.47
CA LEU A 36 -11.31 -7.69 -0.43
C LEU A 36 -10.88 -7.34 -1.87
N SER A 37 -10.68 -6.06 -2.18
CA SER A 37 -10.34 -5.63 -3.54
C SER A 37 -8.84 -5.72 -3.83
N ARG A 38 -8.41 -6.80 -4.49
CA ARG A 38 -7.03 -6.96 -5.00
C ARG A 38 -6.57 -5.78 -5.85
N LYS A 39 -7.47 -5.24 -6.69
CA LYS A 39 -7.17 -4.09 -7.54
C LYS A 39 -6.83 -2.84 -6.72
N ARG A 40 -7.60 -2.55 -5.67
CA ARG A 40 -7.34 -1.39 -4.79
C ARG A 40 -6.06 -1.56 -3.98
N ALA A 41 -5.80 -2.78 -3.48
CA ALA A 41 -4.56 -3.10 -2.81
C ALA A 41 -3.33 -2.90 -3.72
N MET A 42 -3.42 -3.36 -4.98
CA MET A 42 -2.35 -3.16 -5.96
C MET A 42 -2.17 -1.67 -6.32
N LEU A 43 -3.26 -0.92 -6.50
CA LEU A 43 -3.18 0.51 -6.77
C LEU A 43 -2.45 1.25 -5.64
N LEU A 44 -2.80 0.96 -4.39
CA LEU A 44 -2.12 1.54 -3.23
C LEU A 44 -0.63 1.19 -3.20
N ALA A 45 -0.27 -0.07 -3.49
CA ALA A 45 1.14 -0.48 -3.57
C ALA A 45 1.93 0.32 -4.64
N LEU A 46 1.34 0.52 -5.83
CA LEU A 46 1.95 1.30 -6.90
C LEU A 46 2.05 2.80 -6.56
N LEU A 47 1.07 3.36 -5.86
CA LEU A 47 1.13 4.75 -5.39
C LEU A 47 2.22 4.94 -4.33
N ILE A 48 2.39 3.97 -3.42
CA ILE A 48 3.48 3.98 -2.44
C ILE A 48 4.84 3.92 -3.16
N ASP A 49 4.99 3.05 -4.16
CA ASP A 49 6.21 2.95 -4.96
C ASP A 49 6.53 4.27 -5.68
N ARG A 50 5.54 4.87 -6.34
CA ARG A 50 5.70 6.19 -6.97
C ARG A 50 6.06 7.29 -5.98
N ALA A 51 5.53 7.25 -4.76
CA ALA A 51 5.84 8.24 -3.72
C ALA A 51 7.30 8.18 -3.26
N ILE A 52 7.92 6.99 -3.35
CA ILE A 52 9.34 6.82 -3.03
C ILE A 52 10.25 7.52 -4.05
N ASP A 53 9.83 7.67 -5.29
CA ASP A 53 10.60 8.44 -6.28
C ASP A 53 10.71 9.92 -5.92
N GLU A 54 9.78 10.45 -5.12
CA GLU A 54 9.80 11.83 -4.64
C GLU A 54 10.76 12.03 -3.46
N VAL A 55 11.31 10.96 -2.89
CA VAL A 55 12.34 11.06 -1.84
C VAL A 55 13.64 11.56 -2.50
N PRO A 56 14.22 12.68 -2.03
CA PRO A 56 15.44 13.24 -2.61
C PRO A 56 16.55 12.19 -2.76
N ALA A 57 17.29 12.29 -3.85
CA ALA A 57 18.46 11.45 -4.13
C ALA A 57 19.63 11.84 -3.21
N GLY A 58 19.50 11.54 -1.91
CA GLY A 58 20.59 11.57 -0.94
C GLY A 58 21.50 10.35 -1.11
N ASP A 59 22.13 9.89 -0.02
CA ASP A 59 22.96 8.67 -0.03
C ASP A 59 22.12 7.45 -0.48
N PRO A 60 22.46 6.82 -1.64
CA PRO A 60 21.75 5.64 -2.13
C PRO A 60 21.77 4.47 -1.15
N LEU A 61 22.81 4.33 -0.33
CA LEU A 61 22.92 3.25 0.66
C LEU A 61 22.01 3.50 1.86
N ALA A 62 21.92 4.74 2.35
CA ALA A 62 20.93 5.12 3.36
C ALA A 62 19.50 4.90 2.84
N ARG A 63 19.23 5.29 1.59
CA ARG A 63 17.96 5.03 0.89
C ARG A 63 17.64 3.53 0.84
N CYS A 64 18.57 2.68 0.41
CA CYS A 64 18.37 1.22 0.42
C CYS A 64 18.13 0.65 1.83
N ARG A 65 18.83 1.13 2.88
CA ARG A 65 18.62 0.60 4.25
C ARG A 65 17.23 0.91 4.79
N HIS A 66 16.68 2.09 4.50
CA HIS A 66 15.34 2.48 4.94
C HIS A 66 14.24 1.84 4.11
N LEU A 67 14.44 1.70 2.79
CA LEU A 67 13.41 1.21 1.88
C LEU A 67 13.27 -0.31 1.85
N VAL A 68 14.34 -1.08 2.11
CA VAL A 68 14.35 -2.53 1.87
C VAL A 68 13.90 -3.35 3.09
N ARG A 69 13.59 -2.69 4.23
CA ARG A 69 13.20 -3.38 5.47
C ARG A 69 11.73 -3.17 5.82
N GLY A 70 11.14 -4.17 6.46
CA GLY A 70 9.77 -4.10 7.00
C GLY A 70 8.69 -4.00 5.93
N ALA A 71 7.53 -3.48 6.32
CA ALA A 71 6.33 -3.44 5.47
C ALA A 71 6.54 -2.64 4.17
N LEU A 72 7.28 -1.53 4.22
CA LEU A 72 7.57 -0.72 3.04
C LEU A 72 8.35 -1.51 1.99
N GLY A 73 9.40 -2.23 2.40
CA GLY A 73 10.18 -3.05 1.49
C GLY A 73 9.38 -4.17 0.84
N GLU A 74 8.47 -4.81 1.58
CA GLU A 74 7.59 -5.84 1.00
C GLU A 74 6.61 -5.27 -0.03
N VAL A 75 6.08 -4.06 0.21
CA VAL A 75 5.21 -3.37 -0.74
C VAL A 75 5.97 -2.94 -1.99
N LEU A 76 7.20 -2.44 -1.86
CA LEU A 76 8.05 -2.11 -3.01
C LEU A 76 8.39 -3.36 -3.83
N ARG A 77 8.67 -4.50 -3.17
CA ARG A 77 8.87 -5.78 -3.86
C ARG A 77 7.63 -6.26 -4.61
N LEU A 78 6.43 -6.00 -4.06
CA LEU A 78 5.16 -6.27 -4.76
C LEU A 78 4.99 -5.35 -5.97
N ALA A 79 5.25 -4.06 -5.81
CA ALA A 79 5.12 -3.05 -6.88
C ALA A 79 6.13 -3.29 -8.02
N ALA A 80 7.30 -3.83 -7.72
CA ALA A 80 8.30 -4.23 -8.71
C ALA A 80 7.83 -5.35 -9.67
N LEU A 81 6.71 -6.03 -9.36
CA LEU A 81 6.08 -7.03 -10.23
C LEU A 81 7.00 -8.18 -10.68
N HIS A 82 8.05 -8.47 -9.92
CA HIS A 82 8.97 -9.57 -10.21
C HIS A 82 8.25 -10.92 -10.17
N GLU A 83 8.65 -11.83 -11.06
CA GLU A 83 8.05 -13.16 -11.14
C GLU A 83 8.19 -13.96 -9.83
N GLN A 84 9.34 -13.81 -9.17
CA GLN A 84 9.68 -14.39 -7.88
C GLN A 84 9.40 -13.43 -6.70
N GLY A 85 8.64 -12.36 -6.92
CA GLY A 85 8.24 -11.42 -5.88
C GLY A 85 7.00 -11.88 -5.11
N PRO A 86 6.65 -11.17 -4.02
CA PRO A 86 5.36 -11.34 -3.39
C PRO A 86 4.22 -11.02 -4.36
N ARG A 87 3.08 -11.67 -4.20
CA ARG A 87 1.87 -11.45 -5.00
C ARG A 87 0.65 -11.26 -4.12
N LEU A 88 -0.32 -10.49 -4.61
CA LEU A 88 -1.62 -10.39 -3.98
C LEU A 88 -2.51 -11.55 -4.42
N VAL A 89 -3.01 -12.29 -3.43
CA VAL A 89 -3.95 -13.41 -3.59
C VAL A 89 -5.25 -13.12 -2.83
N LEU A 90 -6.31 -13.83 -3.19
CA LEU A 90 -7.55 -13.87 -2.42
C LEU A 90 -7.65 -15.26 -1.81
N ASP A 91 -7.49 -15.37 -0.50
CA ASP A 91 -7.51 -16.61 0.25
C ASP A 91 -8.64 -16.57 1.29
N THR A 92 -9.06 -17.72 1.80
CA THR A 92 -9.93 -17.83 2.97
C THR A 92 -9.09 -18.18 4.21
N VAL A 93 -9.34 -17.50 5.32
CA VAL A 93 -8.63 -17.72 6.59
C VAL A 93 -9.62 -18.00 7.71
N PRO A 94 -9.25 -18.80 8.74
CA PRO A 94 -10.06 -18.97 9.93
C PRO A 94 -10.32 -17.62 10.61
N VAL A 95 -11.53 -17.43 11.10
CA VAL A 95 -11.86 -16.28 11.95
C VAL A 95 -11.47 -16.60 13.38
N GLU A 96 -10.38 -15.99 13.86
CA GLU A 96 -9.88 -16.17 15.23
C GLU A 96 -10.67 -15.34 16.25
N ASP A 97 -11.11 -14.15 15.86
CA ASP A 97 -11.90 -13.24 16.68
C ASP A 97 -13.15 -12.76 15.91
N PRO A 98 -14.28 -13.48 16.03
CA PRO A 98 -15.53 -13.12 15.37
C PRO A 98 -16.09 -11.77 15.84
N GLU A 99 -15.77 -11.31 17.05
CA GLU A 99 -16.29 -10.05 17.61
C GLU A 99 -15.63 -8.82 16.97
N SER A 100 -14.42 -9.00 16.43
CA SER A 100 -13.70 -7.97 15.66
C SER A 100 -14.24 -7.76 14.23
N LEU A 101 -15.12 -8.65 13.74
CA LEU A 101 -15.64 -8.58 12.39
C LEU A 101 -16.75 -7.55 12.26
N SER A 102 -16.83 -6.90 11.09
CA SER A 102 -18.06 -6.23 10.70
C SER A 102 -19.20 -7.24 10.58
N GLU A 103 -20.45 -6.81 10.77
CA GLU A 103 -21.62 -7.68 10.65
C GLU A 103 -21.66 -8.43 9.31
N ALA A 104 -21.29 -7.77 8.22
CA ALA A 104 -21.24 -8.38 6.90
C ALA A 104 -20.19 -9.51 6.82
N ASP A 105 -18.97 -9.26 7.33
CA ASP A 105 -17.90 -10.26 7.36
C ASP A 105 -18.24 -11.43 8.31
N TYR A 106 -18.87 -11.12 9.44
CA TYR A 106 -19.37 -12.12 10.39
C TYR A 106 -20.40 -13.03 9.71
N MET A 107 -21.41 -12.46 9.03
CA MET A 107 -22.43 -13.22 8.31
C MET A 107 -21.83 -14.11 7.23
N VAL A 108 -20.86 -13.61 6.45
CA VAL A 108 -20.13 -14.42 5.47
C VAL A 108 -19.38 -15.56 6.16
N SER A 109 -18.72 -15.29 7.30
CA SER A 109 -17.97 -16.32 8.01
C SER A 109 -18.85 -17.48 8.51
N VAL A 110 -20.08 -17.18 8.96
CA VAL A 110 -21.05 -18.20 9.39
C VAL A 110 -21.38 -19.15 8.24
N TYR A 111 -21.63 -18.63 7.04
CA TYR A 111 -21.89 -19.46 5.85
C TYR A 111 -20.66 -20.19 5.33
N CYS A 112 -19.47 -19.66 5.58
CA CYS A 112 -18.20 -20.25 5.17
C CYS A 112 -17.55 -21.12 6.26
N GLY A 113 -18.32 -21.58 7.26
CA GLY A 113 -17.82 -22.52 8.28
C GLY A 113 -16.75 -21.92 9.20
N GLY A 114 -16.89 -20.64 9.57
CA GLY A 114 -15.92 -19.92 10.39
C GLY A 114 -14.71 -19.38 9.62
N MET A 115 -14.81 -19.29 8.30
CA MET A 115 -13.73 -18.78 7.43
C MET A 115 -14.13 -17.44 6.80
N ALA A 116 -13.21 -16.49 6.72
CA ALA A 116 -13.42 -15.21 6.05
C ALA A 116 -12.49 -15.05 4.83
N PRO A 117 -12.98 -14.50 3.70
CA PRO A 117 -12.10 -14.13 2.60
C PRO A 117 -11.19 -12.96 3.02
N ARG A 118 -9.94 -13.00 2.56
CA ARG A 118 -8.92 -11.97 2.79
C ARG A 118 -8.04 -11.79 1.56
N VAL A 119 -7.70 -10.54 1.26
CA VAL A 119 -6.59 -10.27 0.33
C VAL A 119 -5.29 -10.37 1.12
N ARG A 120 -4.37 -11.21 0.67
CA ARG A 120 -3.12 -11.51 1.35
C ARG A 120 -1.93 -11.33 0.43
N PHE A 121 -0.79 -10.97 0.99
CA PHE A 121 0.51 -11.13 0.37
C PHE A 121 0.88 -12.60 0.44
N ALA A 122 1.35 -13.13 -0.68
CA ALA A 122 1.87 -14.48 -0.82
C ALA A 122 3.30 -14.42 -1.35
N TRP A 123 4.25 -14.93 -0.56
CA TRP A 123 5.65 -15.01 -0.94
C TRP A 123 5.99 -16.39 -1.52
N PRO A 124 7.06 -16.51 -2.33
CA PRO A 124 7.49 -17.80 -2.90
C PRO A 124 7.90 -18.85 -1.85
N ASP A 125 8.30 -18.41 -0.66
CA ASP A 125 8.67 -19.26 0.48
C ASP A 125 7.45 -19.85 1.22
N GLY A 126 6.23 -19.53 0.75
CA GLY A 126 4.98 -19.99 1.36
C GLY A 126 4.44 -19.08 2.46
N ARG A 127 5.15 -18.02 2.86
CA ARG A 127 4.64 -17.04 3.82
C ARG A 127 3.37 -16.37 3.29
N ARG A 128 2.45 -16.05 4.21
CA ARG A 128 1.20 -15.34 3.93
C ARG A 128 0.92 -14.32 5.01
N GLU A 129 0.55 -13.11 4.62
CA GLU A 129 0.18 -12.03 5.55
C GLU A 129 -0.96 -11.19 4.96
N ASP A 130 -1.78 -10.61 5.83
CA ASP A 130 -2.94 -9.83 5.39
C ASP A 130 -2.51 -8.51 4.76
N ALA A 131 -3.07 -8.20 3.58
CA ALA A 131 -2.61 -7.09 2.78
C ALA A 131 -2.92 -5.73 3.40
N LEU A 132 -4.11 -5.56 3.99
CA LEU A 132 -4.51 -4.25 4.53
C LEU A 132 -3.61 -3.80 5.70
N PRO A 133 -3.35 -4.62 6.74
CA PRO A 133 -2.41 -4.24 7.80
C PRO A 133 -1.01 -3.92 7.26
N LEU A 134 -0.48 -4.75 6.36
CA LEU A 134 0.85 -4.54 5.77
C LEU A 134 0.91 -3.22 4.97
N LEU A 135 -0.08 -2.96 4.12
CA LEU A 135 -0.17 -1.72 3.32
C LEU A 135 -0.34 -0.48 4.21
N ARG A 136 -1.11 -0.58 5.30
CA ARG A 136 -1.24 0.50 6.29
C ARG A 136 0.11 0.80 6.95
N SER A 137 0.84 -0.23 7.37
CA SER A 137 2.19 -0.08 7.94
C SER A 137 3.18 0.51 6.94
N ALA A 138 3.11 0.10 5.66
CA ALA A 138 3.95 0.65 4.60
C ALA A 138 3.64 2.15 4.35
N ALA A 139 2.37 2.53 4.29
CA ALA A 139 1.98 3.94 4.15
C ALA A 139 2.44 4.78 5.35
N ALA A 140 2.38 4.25 6.58
CA ALA A 140 2.91 4.92 7.76
C ALA A 140 4.44 5.09 7.68
N ALA A 141 5.17 4.06 7.26
CA ALA A 141 6.62 4.11 7.07
C ALA A 141 7.04 5.12 5.98
N LEU A 142 6.31 5.17 4.87
CA LEU A 142 6.50 6.16 3.80
C LEU A 142 6.42 7.60 4.34
N ARG A 143 5.39 7.90 5.15
CA ARG A 143 5.23 9.25 5.74
C ARG A 143 6.41 9.60 6.66
N ALA A 144 6.92 8.64 7.44
CA ALA A 144 8.08 8.85 8.29
C ALA A 144 9.33 9.18 7.45
N VAL A 145 9.60 8.42 6.39
CA VAL A 145 10.73 8.65 5.48
C VAL A 145 10.66 10.03 4.83
N LEU A 146 9.48 10.45 4.36
CA LEU A 146 9.30 11.76 3.74
C LEU A 146 9.39 12.91 4.75
N ALA A 147 9.02 12.69 6.02
CA ALA A 147 9.17 13.68 7.08
C ALA A 147 10.64 13.89 7.48
N GLU A 148 11.45 12.82 7.49
CA GLU A 148 12.90 12.87 7.77
C GLU A 148 13.71 13.52 6.63
N SER A 149 13.15 13.57 5.43
CA SER A 149 13.83 14.08 4.21
C SER A 149 13.60 15.57 3.95
N ARG A 150 12.83 16.27 4.80
CA ARG A 150 12.57 17.71 4.74
C ARG A 150 13.48 18.46 5.70
#